data_AF-A0A151TTM5-F1
#
_entry.id   AF-A0A151TTM5-F1
#
_cell.length_a   1.000
_cell.length_b   1.000
_cell.length_c   1.000
_cell.angle_alpha   90.00
_cell.angle_beta   90.00
_cell.angle_gamma   90.00
#
_symmetry.space_group_name_H-M   'P 1'
#
loop_
_entity.id
_entity.type
_entity.pdbx_description
1 polymer ?
#
loop_
_entity_poly.entity_id
_entity_poly.type
_entity_poly.pdbx_seq_one_letter_code
_entity_poly.pdbx_strand_id
1 'polypeptide(L)' 'MEEPRAFHFQGAKIIIRYIKGILTNKIFYTSNNDVKVVGYTNGDWAGDVRTRNNVSRYAFYLGTGTI' A
#
# COMPACT_ATOMS: atom_id res chain seq x y z
N MET A 1 -9.34 17.89 -17.98
CA MET A 1 -7.89 17.86 -17.72
C MET A 1 -7.75 17.78 -16.21
N GLU A 2 -7.04 16.79 -15.66
CA GLU A 2 -6.80 16.78 -14.22
C GLU A 2 -5.87 17.94 -13.84
N GLU A 3 -6.08 18.52 -12.66
CA GLU A 3 -5.24 19.58 -12.10
C GLU A 3 -4.49 19.05 -10.87
N PRO A 4 -3.29 18.45 -11.06
CA PRO A 4 -2.51 17.97 -9.94
C PRO A 4 -2.07 19.14 -9.05
N ARG A 5 -2.46 19.10 -7.78
CA ARG A 5 -2.07 20.10 -6.78
C ARG A 5 -0.69 19.78 -6.22
N ALA A 6 -0.06 20.78 -5.59
CA ALA A 6 1.24 20.65 -4.94
C ALA A 6 1.32 19.44 -3.98
N PHE A 7 0.22 19.12 -3.31
CA PHE A 7 0.11 17.93 -2.45
C PHE A 7 0.29 16.61 -3.22
N HIS A 8 -0.27 16.47 -4.42
CA HIS A 8 -0.09 15.27 -5.25
C HIS A 8 1.37 15.09 -5.65
N PHE A 9 2.05 16.18 -6.02
CA PHE A 9 3.48 16.16 -6.36
C PHE A 9 4.35 15.79 -5.16
N GLN A 10 4.02 16.31 -3.97
CA GLN A 10 4.70 15.94 -2.74
C GLN A 10 4.50 14.45 -2.38
N GLY A 11 3.29 13.94 -2.56
CA GLY A 11 2.97 12.51 -2.41
C GLY A 11 3.81 11.64 -3.37
N ALA A 12 3.85 12.00 -4.65
CA ALA A 12 4.65 11.28 -5.65
C ALA A 12 6.16 11.26 -5.29
N LYS A 13 6.71 12.38 -4.80
CA LYS A 13 8.10 12.45 -4.33
C LYS A 13 8.38 11.53 -3.14
N ILE A 14 7.43 11.35 -2.23
CA ILE A 14 7.58 10.44 -1.09
C ILE A 14 7.62 8.98 -1.59
N ILE A 15 6.69 8.61 -2.47
CA ILE A 15 6.64 7.27 -3.08
C ILE A 15 7.97 6.94 -3.77
N ILE A 16 8.47 7.84 -4.61
CA ILE A 16 9.74 7.62 -5.34
C ILE A 16 10.93 7.50 -4.38
N ARG A 17 11.00 8.34 -3.33
CA ARG A 17 12.08 8.24 -2.32
C ARG A 17 12.02 6.91 -1.55
N TYR A 18 10.82 6.45 -1.23
CA TYR A 18 10.63 5.17 -0.55
C TYR A 18 11.08 4.01 -1.44
N ILE A 19 10.63 3.98 -2.71
CA ILE A 19 11.05 2.97 -3.70
C ILE A 19 12.57 2.97 -3.84
N LYS A 20 13.21 4.14 -3.94
CA LYS A 20 14.67 4.25 -4.04
C LYS A 20 15.39 3.70 -2.81
N GLY A 21 14.85 3.89 -1.61
CA GLY A 21 15.44 3.43 -0.35
C GLY A 21 15.34 1.91 -0.12
N ILE A 22 14.36 1.24 -0.72
CA ILE A 22 14.15 -0.21 -0.58
C ILE A 22 14.81 -1.05 -1.68
N LEU A 23 15.49 -0.44 -2.65
CA LEU A 23 16.11 -1.17 -3.77
C LEU A 23 17.12 -2.24 -3.30
N THR A 24 17.77 -2.03 -2.16
CA THR A 24 18.72 -2.97 -1.54
C THR A 24 18.05 -4.02 -0.65
N ASN A 25 16.82 -3.77 -0.19
CA ASN A 25 16.10 -4.62 0.76
C ASN A 25 14.99 -5.36 0.02
N LYS A 26 15.36 -6.46 -0.65
CA LYS A 26 14.42 -7.27 -1.42
C LYS A 26 13.85 -8.39 -0.54
N ILE A 27 12.54 -8.59 -0.63
CA ILE A 27 11.88 -9.79 -0.15
C ILE A 27 11.93 -10.79 -1.30
N PHE A 28 12.65 -11.90 -1.11
CA PHE A 28 12.75 -12.97 -2.10
C PHE A 28 11.65 -14.00 -1.86
N TYR A 29 10.91 -14.31 -2.93
CA TYR A 29 9.93 -15.39 -2.93
C TYR A 29 10.42 -16.51 -3.83
N THR A 30 10.06 -17.73 -3.51
CA THR A 30 10.34 -18.87 -4.38
C THR A 30 9.60 -18.69 -5.71
N SER A 31 10.30 -19.00 -6.79
CA SER A 31 9.72 -19.08 -8.13
C SER A 31 8.65 -20.18 -8.13
N ASN A 32 7.38 -19.79 -8.09
CA ASN A 32 6.28 -20.69 -8.35
C ASN A 32 5.40 -20.04 -9.42
N ASN A 33 5.00 -20.79 -10.44
CA ASN A 33 4.25 -20.25 -11.57
C ASN A 33 2.81 -19.82 -11.20
N ASP A 34 2.39 -20.09 -9.97
CA ASP A 34 1.04 -19.80 -9.45
C ASP A 34 1.06 -18.74 -8.33
N VAL A 35 2.03 -17.81 -8.37
CA VAL A 35 2.09 -16.68 -7.42
C VAL A 35 0.91 -15.73 -7.68
N LYS A 36 -0.10 -15.83 -6.81
CA LYS A 36 -1.25 -14.93 -6.76
C LYS A 36 -1.06 -13.88 -5.68
N VAL A 37 -1.33 -12.62 -6.03
CA VAL A 37 -1.44 -11.52 -5.07
C VAL A 37 -2.89 -11.46 -4.63
N VAL A 38 -3.15 -11.64 -3.33
CA VAL A 38 -4.49 -11.51 -2.74
C VAL A 38 -4.48 -10.35 -1.75
N GLY A 39 -5.34 -9.37 -1.97
CA GLY A 39 -5.49 -8.21 -1.09
C GLY A 39 -6.82 -8.26 -0.34
N TYR A 40 -6.76 -8.04 0.97
CA TYR A 40 -7.92 -7.84 1.82
C TYR A 40 -7.95 -6.40 2.29
N THR A 41 -9.13 -5.78 2.24
CA THR A 41 -9.37 -4.45 2.79
C THR A 41 -10.46 -4.55 3.83
N ASN A 42 -10.19 -4.05 5.04
CA ASN A 42 -11.22 -3.83 6.03
C ASN A 42 -11.61 -2.36 6.00
N GLY A 43 -12.83 -2.09 5.54
CA GLY A 43 -13.42 -0.76 5.51
C GLY A 43 -14.35 -0.57 6.70
N ASP A 44 -13.81 -0.13 7.82
CA ASP A 44 -14.62 0.26 8.98
C ASP A 44 -15.21 1.64 8.71
N TRP A 45 -16.37 1.68 8.04
CA TRP A 45 -17.09 2.92 7.72
C TRP A 45 -17.97 3.43 8.87
N ALA A 46 -17.88 2.81 10.05
CA ALA A 46 -18.48 3.31 11.28
C ALA A 46 -17.65 4.49 11.80
N GLY A 47 -17.83 5.65 11.17
CA GLY A 47 -17.16 6.89 11.53
C GLY A 47 -17.52 7.35 12.93
N ASP A 48 -16.52 7.42 13.81
CA ASP A 48 -16.57 8.32 14.96
C ASP A 48 -16.51 9.76 14.44
N VAL A 49 -17.57 10.54 14.68
CA VAL A 49 -17.68 11.95 14.28
C VAL A 49 -16.59 12.81 14.93
N ARG A 50 -15.98 12.37 16.03
CA ARG A 50 -14.92 13.11 16.74
C ARG A 50 -13.51 12.73 16.32
N THR A 51 -13.26 11.51 15.86
CA THR A 51 -11.94 11.08 15.42
C THR A 51 -12.00 10.68 13.95
N ARG A 52 -11.44 11.53 13.08
CA ARG A 52 -11.27 11.27 11.63
C ARG A 52 -10.20 10.20 11.38
N ASN A 53 -10.33 9.06 12.05
CA ASN A 53 -9.47 7.90 11.94
C ASN A 53 -10.28 6.79 11.27
N ASN A 54 -10.43 6.89 9.96
CA ASN A 54 -10.75 5.70 9.18
C ASN A 54 -9.49 4.82 9.24
N VAL A 55 -9.49 3.81 10.09
CA VAL A 55 -8.42 2.81 10.12
C VAL A 55 -8.70 1.83 8.99
N SER A 56 -8.46 2.27 7.75
CA SER A 56 -8.46 1.37 6.61
C SER A 56 -7.31 0.38 6.82
N ARG A 57 -7.63 -0.87 7.16
CA ARG A 57 -6.62 -1.92 7.29
C ARG A 57 -6.50 -2.64 5.95
N TYR A 58 -5.28 -2.77 5.48
CA TYR A 58 -4.95 -3.55 4.29
C TYR A 58 -4.05 -4.71 4.71
N ALA A 59 -4.31 -5.89 4.17
CA ALA A 59 -3.45 -7.05 4.30
C ALA A 59 -3.25 -7.68 2.94
N PHE A 60 -2.00 -7.90 2.53
CA PHE A 60 -1.68 -8.52 1.26
C PHE A 60 -1.05 -9.89 1.50
N TYR A 61 -1.31 -10.81 0.59
CA TYR A 61 -0.68 -12.12 0.55
C TYR A 61 -0.01 -12.30 -0.80
N LEU A 62 1.22 -12.80 -0.79
CA LEU A 62 1.92 -13.28 -1.98
C LEU A 62 2.19 -14.77 -1.80
N GLY A 63 1.44 -15.60 -2.52
CA GLY A 63 1.43 -17.04 -2.28
C GLY A 63 0.92 -17.37 -0.87
N THR A 64 1.76 -18.01 -0.04
CA THR A 64 1.41 -18.38 1.34
C THR A 64 1.91 -17.39 2.40
N GLY A 65 2.59 -16.30 2.00
CA GLY A 65 3.15 -15.32 2.94
C GLY A 65 2.35 -14.02 2.99
N THR A 66 2.17 -13.45 4.19
CA THR A 66 1.59 -12.12 4.41
C THR A 66 2.65 -11.02 4.20
N ILE A 67 2.25 -9.89 3.61
CA ILE A 67 3.03 -8.66 3.39
C ILE A 67 2.24 -7.42 3.75
#